data_AF-A0A1I3W5T7-F1
#
_entry.id   AF-A0A1I3W5T7-F1
#
_cell.length_a   1.000
_cell.length_b   1.000
_cell.length_c   1.000
_cell.angle_alpha   90.00
_cell.angle_beta   90.00
_cell.angle_gamma   90.00
#
_symmetry.space_group_name_H-M   'P 1'
#
loop_
_entity.id
_entity.type
_entity.pdbx_description
1 polymer ?
#
loop_
_entity_poly.entity_id
_entity_poly.type
_entity_poly.pdbx_seq_one_letter_code
_entity_poly.pdbx_strand_id
1 'polypeptide(L)'
;MCKEDAPRKPDIREINYYSGKKSDGRFQVYQIRAIDIPCPPSIPYLLNGAIVCIEIADRLDYIQRQVTEAVAAWEACQHRPHKYSIETALINMKRVMDDLVMMSYCLKYERVVQDSVELEVDGWGALFSKGKPTKVGAALIDEFFKGVDRFPHVLSEIVNSFKHSYLLPEAARLFGADFPTVIGIYSHRNNYRKVIHHHNHSLGQIVIGFNDFCSTTIGNQIRFTDQEGTARYIVSKTARRPDE
;
A
#
# COMPACT_ATOMS: atom_id res chain seq x y z
N MET A 1 -48.20 -5.65 22.56
CA MET A 1 -47.95 -5.74 21.10
C MET A 1 -46.69 -4.97 20.78
N CYS A 2 -45.56 -5.67 20.62
CA CYS A 2 -44.39 -5.07 19.99
C CYS A 2 -44.76 -4.79 18.53
N LYS A 3 -44.70 -3.53 18.09
CA LYS A 3 -44.79 -3.21 16.67
C LYS A 3 -43.55 -3.84 16.03
N GLU A 4 -43.76 -4.82 15.16
CA GLU A 4 -42.70 -5.34 14.30
C GLU A 4 -42.35 -4.23 13.31
N ASP A 5 -41.29 -3.48 13.62
CA ASP A 5 -40.68 -2.58 12.63
C ASP A 5 -40.19 -3.45 11.47
N ALA A 6 -40.72 -3.21 10.27
CA ALA A 6 -40.31 -3.90 9.07
C ALA A 6 -38.78 -3.88 8.94
N PRO A 7 -38.14 -5.00 8.55
CA PRO A 7 -36.69 -5.09 8.51
C PRO A 7 -36.12 -3.99 7.60
N ARG A 8 -35.31 -3.09 8.19
CA ARG A 8 -34.70 -1.98 7.48
C ARG A 8 -33.76 -2.53 6.40
N LYS A 9 -33.98 -2.10 5.15
CA LYS A 9 -33.07 -2.40 4.04
C LYS A 9 -31.68 -1.79 4.33
N PRO A 10 -30.59 -2.56 4.22
CA PRO A 10 -29.25 -2.02 4.42
C PRO A 10 -28.89 -0.98 3.35
N ASP A 11 -28.16 0.06 3.74
CA ASP A 11 -27.59 1.05 2.81
C ASP A 11 -26.27 0.50 2.27
N ILE A 12 -26.25 0.10 0.99
CA ILE A 12 -25.09 -0.49 0.32
C ILE A 12 -24.54 0.53 -0.67
N ARG A 13 -23.25 0.85 -0.56
CA ARG A 13 -22.54 1.72 -1.50
C ARG A 13 -21.44 0.95 -2.20
N GLU A 14 -21.46 0.99 -3.52
CA GLU A 14 -20.39 0.44 -4.34
C GLU A 14 -19.18 1.38 -4.35
N ILE A 15 -18.00 0.80 -4.17
CA ILE A 15 -16.72 1.47 -4.29
C ILE A 15 -15.95 0.83 -5.44
N ASN A 16 -15.55 1.67 -6.39
CA ASN A 16 -14.69 1.30 -7.49
C ASN A 16 -13.47 2.24 -7.55
N TYR A 17 -12.32 1.69 -7.90
CA TYR A 17 -11.08 2.43 -8.09
C TYR A 17 -10.74 2.40 -9.55
N TYR A 18 -10.53 3.60 -10.10
CA TYR A 18 -10.20 3.83 -11.48
C TYR A 18 -9.06 4.84 -11.53
N SER A 19 -7.92 4.39 -12.07
CA SER A 19 -6.69 5.17 -12.24
C SER A 19 -6.76 6.17 -13.40
N GLY A 20 -7.79 6.11 -14.25
CA GLY A 20 -7.84 6.84 -15.52
C GLY A 20 -7.05 6.16 -16.65
N LYS A 21 -6.30 5.10 -16.37
CA LYS A 21 -5.53 4.34 -17.37
C LYS A 21 -6.32 3.13 -17.84
N LYS A 22 -6.04 2.67 -19.05
CA LYS A 22 -6.59 1.41 -19.56
C LYS A 22 -5.99 0.22 -18.81
N SER A 23 -6.82 -0.76 -18.50
CA SER A 23 -6.45 -1.99 -17.78
C SER A 23 -6.58 -3.26 -18.63
N ASP A 24 -6.72 -3.10 -19.95
CA ASP A 24 -6.78 -4.17 -20.96
C ASP A 24 -5.35 -4.61 -21.34
N GLY A 25 -4.66 -5.28 -20.43
CA GLY A 25 -3.29 -5.71 -20.67
C GLY A 25 -2.80 -6.76 -19.69
N ARG A 26 -1.55 -7.21 -19.88
CA ARG A 26 -0.89 -8.08 -18.91
C ARG A 26 -0.76 -7.33 -17.59
N PHE A 27 -1.27 -7.93 -16.51
CA PHE A 27 -1.16 -7.38 -15.17
C PHE A 27 0.27 -7.57 -14.64
N GLN A 28 1.14 -6.64 -15.03
CA GLN A 28 2.54 -6.59 -14.62
C GLN A 28 2.65 -5.71 -13.39
N VAL A 29 3.16 -6.28 -12.30
CA VAL A 29 3.47 -5.62 -11.05
C VAL A 29 4.83 -4.93 -11.20
N TYR A 30 4.96 -3.74 -10.63
CA TYR A 30 6.20 -2.99 -10.58
C TYR A 30 7.35 -3.86 -10.04
N GLN A 31 8.46 -3.89 -10.77
CA GLN A 31 9.66 -4.62 -10.39
C GLN A 31 10.84 -3.66 -10.26
N ILE A 32 11.64 -3.87 -9.23
CA ILE A 32 12.86 -3.12 -8.96
C ILE A 32 13.87 -4.03 -8.26
N ARG A 33 15.16 -3.86 -8.56
CA ARG A 33 16.21 -4.60 -7.86
C ARG A 33 16.44 -3.96 -6.50
N ALA A 34 16.73 -4.75 -5.48
CA ALA A 34 16.98 -4.24 -4.13
C ALA A 34 18.07 -3.15 -4.08
N ILE A 35 19.09 -3.24 -4.95
CA ILE A 35 20.18 -2.25 -5.05
C ILE A 35 19.74 -0.88 -5.56
N ASP A 36 18.62 -0.82 -6.29
CA ASP A 36 18.08 0.42 -6.84
C ASP A 36 17.09 1.09 -5.85
N ILE A 37 16.80 0.45 -4.71
CA ILE A 37 15.93 0.99 -3.66
C ILE A 37 16.79 1.77 -2.65
N PRO A 38 16.46 3.03 -2.32
CA PRO A 38 17.13 3.77 -1.27
C PRO A 38 17.10 3.03 0.06
N CYS A 39 18.27 2.68 0.58
CA CYS A 39 18.36 1.95 1.85
C CYS A 39 18.03 2.89 3.02
N PRO A 40 17.07 2.52 3.90
CA PRO A 40 16.92 3.23 5.16
C PRO A 40 18.18 3.05 6.03
N PRO A 41 18.42 3.95 6.99
CA PRO A 41 19.52 3.80 7.93
C PRO A 41 19.45 2.47 8.68
N SER A 42 20.60 1.81 8.82
CA SER A 42 20.73 0.64 9.69
C SER A 42 20.86 1.08 11.15
N ILE A 43 20.13 0.39 12.04
CA ILE A 43 20.26 0.54 13.49
C ILE A 43 21.03 -0.69 13.98
N PRO A 44 22.27 -0.53 14.51
CA PRO A 44 23.06 -1.66 14.98
C PRO A 44 22.26 -2.59 15.89
N TYR A 45 22.37 -3.89 15.65
CA TYR A 45 21.69 -4.97 16.39
C TYR A 45 20.15 -5.04 16.26
N LEU A 46 19.51 -4.14 15.50
CA LEU A 46 18.05 -4.11 15.39
C LEU A 46 17.54 -4.10 13.94
N LEU A 47 18.04 -3.17 13.12
CA LEU A 47 17.53 -2.94 11.77
C LEU A 47 18.68 -2.95 10.77
N ASN A 48 18.59 -3.82 9.78
CA ASN A 48 19.47 -3.79 8.62
C ASN A 48 18.70 -3.24 7.41
N GLY A 49 19.01 -2.02 7.00
CA GLY A 49 18.31 -1.35 5.92
C GLY A 49 18.40 -2.08 4.58
N ALA A 50 19.52 -2.77 4.31
CA ALA A 50 19.66 -3.56 3.08
C ALA A 50 18.71 -4.76 3.06
N ILE A 51 18.43 -5.39 4.20
CA ILE A 51 17.44 -6.48 4.30
C ILE A 51 16.04 -5.96 3.98
N VAL A 52 15.70 -4.74 4.41
CA VAL A 52 14.41 -4.12 4.07
C VAL A 52 14.26 -3.97 2.55
N CYS A 53 15.29 -3.52 1.85
CA CYS A 53 15.25 -3.40 0.39
C CYS A 53 15.11 -4.76 -0.31
N ILE A 54 15.80 -5.80 0.18
CA ILE A 54 15.67 -7.17 -0.34
C ILE A 54 14.24 -7.68 -0.16
N GLU A 55 13.68 -7.54 1.05
CA GLU A 55 12.32 -7.96 1.36
C GLU A 55 11.27 -7.25 0.50
N ILE A 56 11.44 -5.96 0.21
CA ILE A 56 10.55 -5.23 -0.69
C ILE A 56 10.61 -5.81 -2.10
N ALA A 57 11.82 -6.02 -2.65
CA ALA A 57 12.00 -6.58 -3.99
C ALA A 57 11.41 -8.00 -4.09
N ASP A 58 11.72 -8.88 -3.15
CA ASP A 58 11.22 -10.27 -3.12
C ASP A 58 9.69 -10.31 -2.99
N ARG A 59 9.08 -9.37 -2.25
CA ARG A 59 7.64 -9.23 -2.16
C ARG A 59 7.02 -8.79 -3.47
N LEU A 60 7.64 -7.89 -4.22
CA LEU A 60 7.14 -7.48 -5.54
C LEU A 60 7.11 -8.66 -6.52
N ASP A 61 8.14 -9.51 -6.50
CA ASP A 61 8.17 -10.76 -7.27
C ASP A 61 7.08 -11.74 -6.81
N TYR A 62 6.87 -11.87 -5.49
CA TYR A 62 5.81 -12.71 -4.96
C TYR A 62 4.41 -12.20 -5.33
N ILE A 63 4.16 -10.89 -5.27
CA ILE A 63 2.91 -10.27 -5.71
C ILE A 63 2.69 -10.56 -7.19
N GLN A 64 3.71 -10.47 -8.05
CA GLN A 64 3.59 -10.81 -9.46
C GLN A 64 3.13 -12.26 -9.66
N ARG A 65 3.71 -13.23 -8.93
CA ARG A 65 3.28 -14.63 -8.99
C ARG A 65 1.81 -14.78 -8.60
N GLN A 66 1.39 -14.15 -7.50
CA GLN A 66 0.01 -14.22 -7.03
C GLN A 66 -0.99 -13.55 -7.99
N VAL A 67 -0.62 -12.44 -8.62
CA VAL A 67 -1.43 -11.80 -9.66
C VAL A 67 -1.56 -12.72 -10.88
N THR A 68 -0.48 -13.35 -11.33
CA THR A 68 -0.51 -14.31 -12.43
C THR A 68 -1.39 -15.52 -12.12
N GLU A 69 -1.27 -16.09 -10.91
CA GLU A 69 -2.11 -17.20 -10.45
C GLU A 69 -3.58 -16.81 -10.38
N ALA A 70 -3.89 -15.61 -9.86
CA ALA A 70 -5.25 -15.11 -9.81
C ALA A 70 -5.88 -15.02 -11.21
N VAL A 71 -5.12 -14.58 -12.19
CA VAL A 71 -5.59 -14.40 -13.57
C VAL A 71 -5.80 -15.75 -14.25
N ALA A 72 -4.83 -16.67 -14.11
CA ALA A 72 -4.95 -18.02 -14.64
C ALA A 72 -6.15 -18.77 -14.03
N ALA A 73 -6.36 -18.63 -12.71
CA ALA A 73 -7.55 -19.16 -12.05
C ALA A 73 -8.84 -18.51 -12.55
N TRP A 74 -8.82 -17.21 -12.85
CA TRP A 74 -9.97 -16.52 -13.42
C TRP A 74 -10.35 -17.05 -14.81
N GLU A 75 -9.36 -17.16 -15.69
CA GLU A 75 -9.51 -17.72 -17.05
C GLU A 75 -10.01 -19.17 -17.02
N ALA A 76 -9.60 -19.94 -16.01
CA ALA A 76 -10.05 -21.32 -15.79
C ALA A 76 -11.40 -21.43 -15.04
N CYS A 77 -12.08 -20.31 -14.76
CA CYS A 77 -13.32 -20.24 -13.98
C CYS A 77 -13.20 -20.89 -12.58
N GLN A 78 -12.02 -20.80 -11.96
CA GLN A 78 -11.73 -21.34 -10.64
C GLN A 78 -11.87 -20.26 -9.55
N HIS A 79 -13.08 -20.15 -8.99
CA HIS A 79 -13.46 -19.06 -8.08
C HIS A 79 -12.59 -19.01 -6.81
N ARG A 80 -12.38 -20.16 -6.15
CA ARG A 80 -11.64 -20.19 -4.87
C ARG A 80 -10.15 -19.89 -5.04
N PRO A 81 -9.41 -20.54 -5.97
CA PRO A 81 -8.01 -20.19 -6.23
C PRO A 81 -7.83 -18.72 -6.60
N HIS A 82 -8.68 -18.19 -7.50
CA HIS A 82 -8.66 -16.77 -7.86
C HIS A 82 -8.73 -15.86 -6.63
N LYS A 83 -9.70 -16.13 -5.74
CA LYS A 83 -9.91 -15.32 -4.53
C LYS A 83 -8.73 -15.40 -3.56
N TYR A 84 -8.19 -16.59 -3.30
CA TYR A 84 -7.06 -16.74 -2.39
C TYR A 84 -5.78 -16.09 -2.92
N SER A 85 -5.52 -16.19 -4.22
CA SER A 85 -4.39 -15.51 -4.86
C SER A 85 -4.57 -13.99 -4.81
N ILE A 86 -5.78 -13.46 -5.03
CA ILE A 86 -6.07 -12.03 -4.86
C ILE A 86 -5.85 -11.57 -3.42
N GLU A 87 -6.41 -12.28 -2.44
CA GLU A 87 -6.25 -11.93 -1.02
C GLU A 87 -4.78 -11.85 -0.63
N THR A 88 -4.01 -12.87 -1.04
CA THR A 88 -2.57 -12.94 -0.79
C THR A 88 -1.82 -11.79 -1.48
N ALA A 89 -2.16 -11.49 -2.74
CA ALA A 89 -1.58 -10.36 -3.47
C ALA A 89 -1.85 -9.02 -2.75
N LEU A 90 -3.10 -8.76 -2.36
CA LEU A 90 -3.50 -7.49 -1.71
C LEU A 90 -2.84 -7.30 -0.35
N ILE A 91 -2.72 -8.36 0.45
CA ILE A 91 -2.02 -8.32 1.74
C ILE A 91 -0.55 -7.95 1.53
N ASN A 92 0.11 -8.54 0.53
CA ASN A 92 1.51 -8.23 0.24
C ASN A 92 1.68 -6.84 -0.40
N MET A 93 0.76 -6.40 -1.26
CA MET A 93 0.74 -5.02 -1.76
C MET A 93 0.64 -4.03 -0.59
N LYS A 94 -0.26 -4.28 0.37
CA LYS A 94 -0.40 -3.43 1.57
C LYS A 94 0.86 -3.44 2.41
N ARG A 95 1.54 -4.58 2.52
CA ARG A 95 2.80 -4.68 3.25
C ARG A 95 3.91 -3.86 2.59
N VAL A 96 4.11 -3.99 1.29
CA VAL A 96 5.07 -3.17 0.53
C VAL A 96 4.74 -1.68 0.67
N MET A 97 3.45 -1.32 0.61
CA MET A 97 3.01 0.06 0.82
C MET A 97 3.42 0.61 2.19
N ASP A 98 3.22 -0.16 3.25
CA ASP A 98 3.63 0.25 4.60
C ASP A 98 5.15 0.27 4.76
N ASP A 99 5.87 -0.71 4.20
CA ASP A 99 7.34 -0.74 4.22
C ASP A 99 7.93 0.49 3.53
N LEU A 100 7.37 0.92 2.40
CA LEU A 100 7.77 2.16 1.71
C LEU A 100 7.44 3.42 2.54
N VAL A 101 6.35 3.41 3.32
CA VAL A 101 6.01 4.50 4.24
C VAL A 101 6.99 4.58 5.41
N MET A 102 7.26 3.46 6.06
CA MET A 102 8.25 3.38 7.15
C MET A 102 9.63 3.78 6.65
N MET A 103 10.03 3.32 5.46
CA MET A 103 11.29 3.69 4.84
C MET A 103 11.39 5.20 4.59
N SER A 104 10.32 5.83 4.10
CA SER A 104 10.25 7.29 3.93
C SER A 104 10.47 8.05 5.24
N TYR A 105 9.88 7.55 6.33
CA TYR A 105 10.10 8.09 7.68
C TYR A 105 11.57 7.93 8.10
N CYS A 106 12.15 6.74 7.95
CA CYS A 106 13.53 6.47 8.32
C CYS A 106 14.54 7.30 7.51
N LEU A 107 14.27 7.55 6.23
CA LEU A 107 15.12 8.40 5.39
C LEU A 107 15.08 9.86 5.84
N LYS A 108 13.90 10.42 6.10
CA LYS A 108 13.75 11.83 6.48
C LYS A 108 14.16 12.13 7.92
N TYR A 109 13.94 11.18 8.82
CA TYR A 109 14.18 11.33 10.26
C TYR A 109 15.31 10.42 10.75
N GLU A 110 16.32 10.18 9.91
CA GLU A 110 17.44 9.25 10.19
C GLU A 110 18.02 9.40 11.60
N ARG A 111 18.36 10.64 12.01
CA ARG A 111 18.93 10.90 13.34
C ARG A 111 17.97 10.54 14.47
N VAL A 112 16.69 10.88 14.33
CA VAL A 112 15.66 10.57 15.34
C VAL A 112 15.55 9.05 15.50
N VAL A 113 15.55 8.31 14.40
CA VAL A 113 15.46 6.85 14.40
C VAL A 113 16.72 6.21 15.04
N GLN A 114 17.91 6.73 14.71
CA GLN A 114 19.17 6.24 15.29
C GLN A 114 19.26 6.51 16.81
N ASP A 115 18.77 7.68 17.26
CA ASP A 115 18.89 8.10 18.66
C ASP A 115 17.79 7.52 19.57
N SER A 116 16.55 7.45 19.08
CA SER A 116 15.39 6.99 19.88
C SER A 116 15.15 5.49 19.82
N VAL A 117 15.58 4.81 18.74
CA VAL A 117 15.26 3.40 18.48
C VAL A 117 13.74 3.15 18.36
N GLU A 118 12.95 4.21 18.14
CA GLU A 118 11.49 4.15 17.99
C GLU A 118 11.04 4.64 16.60
N LEU A 119 9.98 4.03 16.09
CA LEU A 119 9.31 4.44 14.85
C LEU A 119 7.92 4.98 15.18
N GLU A 120 7.71 6.29 14.97
CA GLU A 120 6.38 6.92 15.14
C GLU A 120 5.41 6.52 14.02
N VAL A 121 5.93 6.22 12.83
CA VAL A 121 5.15 5.89 11.64
C VAL A 121 5.42 4.44 11.25
N ASP A 122 4.40 3.58 11.37
CA ASP A 122 4.45 2.14 11.09
C ASP A 122 3.70 1.72 9.80
N GLY A 123 3.14 2.69 9.07
CA GLY A 123 2.44 2.46 7.81
C GLY A 123 1.58 3.64 7.38
N TRP A 124 0.88 3.49 6.25
CA TRP A 124 0.09 4.58 5.65
C TRP A 124 -0.96 5.17 6.61
N GLY A 125 -1.59 4.32 7.43
CA GLY A 125 -2.61 4.75 8.38
C GLY A 125 -2.08 5.71 9.45
N ALA A 126 -0.84 5.52 9.90
CA ALA A 126 -0.19 6.34 10.93
C ALA A 126 0.10 7.78 10.47
N LEU A 127 0.09 8.04 9.15
CA LEU A 127 0.21 9.39 8.60
C LEU A 127 -1.00 10.27 8.93
N PHE A 128 -2.11 9.68 9.40
CA PHE A 128 -3.37 10.39 9.63
C PHE A 128 -3.90 10.20 11.05
N SER A 129 -4.50 11.26 11.58
CA SER A 129 -5.30 11.22 12.82
C SER A 129 -6.65 11.85 12.56
N LYS A 130 -7.73 11.12 12.88
CA LYS A 130 -9.13 11.55 12.63
C LYS A 130 -9.38 12.02 11.19
N GLY A 131 -8.74 11.34 10.22
CA GLY A 131 -8.87 11.63 8.79
C GLY A 131 -8.08 12.84 8.30
N LYS A 132 -7.22 13.46 9.13
CA LYS A 132 -6.33 14.55 8.74
C LYS A 132 -4.87 14.13 8.89
N PRO A 133 -3.96 14.56 8.00
CA PRO A 133 -2.53 14.30 8.18
C PRO A 133 -2.03 14.78 9.54
N THR A 134 -1.19 13.99 10.20
CA THR A 134 -0.41 14.44 11.37
C THR A 134 0.67 15.42 10.93
N LYS A 135 1.41 16.05 11.86
CA LYS A 135 2.53 16.93 11.47
C LYS A 135 3.60 16.17 10.68
N VAL A 136 4.00 15.01 11.20
CA VAL A 136 4.93 14.08 10.53
C VAL A 136 4.32 13.57 9.22
N GLY A 137 3.03 13.17 9.25
CA GLY A 137 2.32 12.70 8.07
C GLY A 137 2.28 13.71 6.94
N ALA A 138 1.98 14.98 7.23
CA ALA A 138 1.99 16.06 6.24
C ALA A 138 3.38 16.26 5.61
N ALA A 139 4.44 16.22 6.43
CA ALA A 139 5.81 16.37 5.97
C ALA A 139 6.30 15.20 5.10
N LEU A 140 5.82 13.98 5.36
CA LEU A 140 6.10 12.81 4.52
C LEU A 140 5.26 12.81 3.24
N ILE A 141 4.00 13.22 3.32
CA ILE A 141 3.11 13.32 2.16
C ILE A 141 3.64 14.31 1.13
N ASP A 142 4.06 15.50 1.57
CA ASP A 142 4.58 16.52 0.66
C ASP A 142 5.91 16.12 0.01
N GLU A 143 6.75 15.37 0.72
CA GLU A 143 8.08 14.96 0.25
C GLU A 143 8.04 13.71 -0.64
N PHE A 144 7.43 12.62 -0.16
CA PHE A 144 7.58 11.30 -0.77
C PHE A 144 6.32 10.82 -1.49
N PHE A 145 5.14 11.26 -1.04
CA PHE A 145 3.86 10.79 -1.58
C PHE A 145 3.15 11.84 -2.44
N LYS A 146 3.83 12.92 -2.80
CA LYS A 146 3.29 13.92 -3.70
C LYS A 146 3.06 13.31 -5.08
N GLY A 147 1.83 13.46 -5.58
CA GLY A 147 1.40 12.85 -6.84
C GLY A 147 0.82 11.44 -6.71
N VAL A 148 0.86 10.85 -5.52
CA VAL A 148 0.09 9.64 -5.21
C VAL A 148 -1.39 10.00 -5.12
N ASP A 149 -2.22 9.21 -5.78
CA ASP A 149 -3.67 9.40 -5.78
C ASP A 149 -4.33 8.77 -4.53
N ARG A 150 -5.63 8.47 -4.61
CA ARG A 150 -6.38 7.84 -3.50
C ARG A 150 -6.12 6.33 -3.33
N PHE A 151 -5.28 5.70 -4.15
CA PHE A 151 -5.06 4.25 -4.14
C PHE A 151 -4.67 3.70 -2.78
N PRO A 152 -3.75 4.30 -1.99
CA PRO A 152 -3.39 3.77 -0.67
C PRO A 152 -4.56 3.66 0.31
N HIS A 153 -5.50 4.61 0.23
CA HIS A 153 -6.73 4.56 1.03
C HIS A 153 -7.62 3.40 0.58
N VAL A 154 -7.82 3.24 -0.73
CA VAL A 154 -8.59 2.12 -1.29
C VAL A 154 -7.99 0.78 -0.90
N LEU A 155 -6.68 0.58 -1.08
CA LEU A 155 -6.01 -0.67 -0.74
C LEU A 155 -6.15 -0.98 0.76
N SER A 156 -6.03 0.03 1.61
CA SER A 156 -6.22 -0.12 3.06
C SER A 156 -7.65 -0.55 3.41
N GLU A 157 -8.66 0.04 2.77
CA GLU A 157 -10.07 -0.34 2.97
C GLU A 157 -10.36 -1.76 2.49
N ILE A 158 -9.88 -2.13 1.29
CA ILE A 158 -10.06 -3.48 0.75
C ILE A 158 -9.42 -4.50 1.70
N VAL A 159 -8.16 -4.33 2.08
CA VAL A 159 -7.48 -5.28 2.98
C VAL A 159 -8.18 -5.38 4.34
N ASN A 160 -8.68 -4.26 4.88
CA ASN A 160 -9.49 -4.28 6.10
C ASN A 160 -10.80 -5.06 5.92
N SER A 161 -11.41 -5.02 4.73
CA SER A 161 -12.60 -5.81 4.40
C SER A 161 -12.32 -7.31 4.47
N PHE A 162 -11.17 -7.76 4.00
CA PHE A 162 -10.77 -9.17 4.06
C PHE A 162 -10.45 -9.61 5.50
N LYS A 163 -9.86 -8.73 6.32
CA LYS A 163 -9.45 -9.06 7.69
C LYS A 163 -10.60 -9.03 8.71
N HIS A 164 -11.55 -8.11 8.57
CA HIS A 164 -12.47 -7.77 9.66
C HIS A 164 -13.96 -7.91 9.31
N SER A 165 -14.30 -8.19 8.06
CA SER A 165 -15.70 -8.32 7.65
C SER A 165 -16.21 -9.74 7.80
N TYR A 166 -17.35 -9.90 8.48
CA TYR A 166 -18.08 -11.18 8.50
C TYR A 166 -18.81 -11.47 7.18
N LEU A 167 -18.88 -10.49 6.27
CA LEU A 167 -19.50 -10.64 4.94
C LEU A 167 -18.53 -11.18 3.88
N LEU A 168 -17.30 -11.56 4.27
CA LEU A 168 -16.32 -12.15 3.37
C LEU A 168 -16.81 -13.42 2.65
N PRO A 169 -17.57 -14.35 3.28
CA PRO A 169 -18.14 -15.51 2.60
C PRO A 169 -19.15 -15.12 1.51
N GLU A 170 -19.93 -14.05 1.71
CA GLU A 170 -20.85 -13.56 0.68
C GLU A 170 -20.08 -12.97 -0.50
N ALA A 171 -19.05 -12.17 -0.22
CA ALA A 171 -18.12 -11.70 -1.24
C ALA A 171 -17.39 -12.85 -1.96
N ALA A 172 -17.27 -14.04 -1.34
CA ALA A 172 -16.58 -15.19 -1.94
C ALA A 172 -17.40 -15.91 -3.01
N ARG A 173 -18.70 -15.63 -3.09
CA ARG A 173 -19.57 -16.16 -4.13
C ARG A 173 -19.59 -15.28 -5.38
N LEU A 174 -19.09 -14.06 -5.28
CA LEU A 174 -19.06 -13.10 -6.37
C LEU A 174 -17.80 -13.28 -7.22
N PHE A 175 -17.94 -13.10 -8.52
CA PHE A 175 -16.88 -13.31 -9.51
C PHE A 175 -17.13 -12.41 -10.72
N GLY A 176 -16.10 -11.75 -11.23
CA GLY A 176 -16.22 -10.88 -12.40
C GLY A 176 -16.46 -11.69 -13.67
N ALA A 177 -17.48 -11.31 -14.45
CA ALA A 177 -17.83 -12.00 -15.69
C ALA A 177 -16.87 -11.67 -16.84
N ASP A 178 -16.48 -10.40 -16.97
CA ASP A 178 -15.73 -9.90 -18.13
C ASP A 178 -14.24 -9.72 -17.87
N PHE A 179 -13.84 -9.57 -16.61
CA PHE A 179 -12.46 -9.37 -16.19
C PHE A 179 -12.22 -9.87 -14.76
N PRO A 180 -10.96 -10.18 -14.39
CA PRO A 180 -10.63 -10.52 -13.01
C PRO A 180 -10.91 -9.35 -12.08
N THR A 181 -11.59 -9.62 -10.97
CA THR A 181 -12.11 -8.60 -10.05
C THR A 181 -11.68 -8.85 -8.62
N VAL A 182 -11.35 -7.78 -7.91
CA VAL A 182 -11.20 -7.75 -6.46
C VAL A 182 -12.54 -7.38 -5.85
N ILE A 183 -13.15 -8.34 -5.13
CA ILE A 183 -14.44 -8.15 -4.48
C ILE A 183 -14.33 -8.30 -2.97
N GLY A 184 -14.79 -7.28 -2.25
CA GLY A 184 -14.85 -7.25 -0.80
C GLY A 184 -16.14 -6.58 -0.34
N ILE A 185 -16.74 -7.07 0.74
CA ILE A 185 -17.90 -6.43 1.36
C ILE A 185 -17.50 -6.05 2.77
N TYR A 186 -17.54 -4.77 3.11
CA TYR A 186 -17.13 -4.26 4.41
C TYR A 186 -18.26 -3.54 5.13
N SER A 187 -18.44 -3.89 6.39
CA SER A 187 -19.24 -3.11 7.33
C SER A 187 -18.36 -2.80 8.54
N HIS A 188 -18.20 -1.52 8.87
CA HIS A 188 -17.36 -1.13 9.99
C HIS A 188 -17.88 -1.76 11.30
N ARG A 189 -17.03 -2.56 11.95
CA ARG A 189 -17.37 -3.36 13.16
C ARG A 189 -18.59 -4.26 12.97
N ASN A 190 -18.84 -4.74 11.74
CA ASN A 190 -20.03 -5.54 11.38
C ASN A 190 -21.37 -4.88 11.75
N ASN A 191 -21.41 -3.55 11.83
CA ASN A 191 -22.62 -2.79 12.11
C ASN A 191 -23.43 -2.53 10.83
N TYR A 192 -24.33 -3.46 10.49
CA TYR A 192 -25.17 -3.40 9.29
C TYR A 192 -26.26 -2.31 9.31
N ARG A 193 -26.36 -1.52 10.40
CA ARG A 193 -27.22 -0.31 10.44
C ARG A 193 -26.53 0.88 9.78
N LYS A 194 -25.21 0.81 9.60
CA LYS A 194 -24.41 1.80 8.87
C LYS A 194 -24.28 1.39 7.41
N VAL A 195 -23.66 2.26 6.63
CA VAL A 195 -23.30 1.99 5.24
C VAL A 195 -22.44 0.73 5.15
N ILE A 196 -22.84 -0.17 4.26
CA ILE A 196 -22.06 -1.33 3.83
C ILE A 196 -21.33 -0.94 2.55
N HIS A 197 -20.01 -1.06 2.55
CA HIS A 197 -19.18 -0.76 1.39
C HIS A 197 -18.98 -2.04 0.59
N HIS A 198 -19.42 -2.04 -0.67
CA HIS A 198 -19.20 -3.10 -1.63
C HIS A 198 -18.04 -2.70 -2.54
N HIS A 199 -16.85 -3.21 -2.24
CA HIS A 199 -15.65 -3.06 -3.05
C HIS A 199 -15.78 -3.98 -4.26
N ASN A 200 -15.78 -3.39 -5.45
CA ASN A 200 -15.81 -4.09 -6.73
C ASN A 200 -14.83 -3.41 -7.67
N HIS A 201 -13.61 -3.93 -7.73
CA HIS A 201 -12.51 -3.32 -8.47
C HIS A 201 -12.00 -4.26 -9.55
N SER A 202 -11.64 -3.73 -10.72
CA SER A 202 -10.83 -4.48 -11.68
C SER A 202 -9.47 -4.77 -11.07
N LEU A 203 -8.99 -6.03 -11.15
CA LEU A 203 -7.64 -6.38 -10.70
C LEU A 203 -6.58 -5.55 -11.43
N GLY A 204 -6.78 -5.27 -12.72
CA GLY A 204 -5.88 -4.43 -13.49
C GLY A 204 -5.78 -2.99 -12.97
N GLN A 205 -6.91 -2.39 -12.57
CA GLN A 205 -6.88 -1.06 -11.96
C GLN A 205 -6.14 -1.07 -10.62
N ILE A 206 -6.29 -2.13 -9.81
CA ILE A 206 -5.56 -2.28 -8.56
C ILE A 206 -4.04 -2.38 -8.81
N VAL A 207 -3.63 -3.19 -9.79
CA VAL A 207 -2.21 -3.33 -10.16
C VAL A 207 -1.64 -2.00 -10.66
N ILE A 208 -2.39 -1.25 -11.48
CA ILE A 208 -1.98 0.06 -11.96
C ILE A 208 -1.78 1.04 -10.78
N GLY A 209 -2.76 1.15 -9.88
CA GLY A 209 -2.66 2.05 -8.72
C GLY A 209 -1.50 1.67 -7.81
N PHE A 210 -1.25 0.38 -7.62
CA PHE A 210 -0.10 -0.11 -6.86
C PHE A 210 1.23 0.26 -7.52
N ASN A 211 1.35 0.07 -8.83
CA ASN A 211 2.56 0.42 -9.57
C ASN A 211 2.83 1.92 -9.55
N ASP A 212 1.80 2.74 -9.70
CA ASP A 212 1.89 4.19 -9.64
C ASP A 212 2.34 4.64 -8.24
N PHE A 213 1.81 4.03 -7.18
CA PHE A 213 2.26 4.25 -5.81
C PHE A 213 3.76 3.91 -5.63
N CYS A 214 4.17 2.69 -6.00
CA CYS A 214 5.55 2.23 -5.82
C CYS A 214 6.54 3.08 -6.60
N SER A 215 6.30 3.27 -7.90
CA SER A 215 7.20 4.03 -8.78
C SER A 215 7.32 5.50 -8.36
N THR A 216 6.22 6.14 -7.98
CA THR A 216 6.22 7.53 -7.50
C THR A 216 6.98 7.65 -6.19
N THR A 217 6.66 6.79 -5.22
CA THR A 217 7.28 6.83 -3.88
C THR A 217 8.78 6.59 -3.95
N ILE A 218 9.20 5.51 -4.61
CA ILE A 218 10.61 5.16 -4.75
C ILE A 218 11.35 6.24 -5.54
N GLY A 219 10.75 6.76 -6.62
CA GLY A 219 11.34 7.86 -7.39
C GLY A 219 11.58 9.11 -6.54
N ASN A 220 10.65 9.45 -5.63
CA ASN A 220 10.82 10.57 -4.72
C ASN A 220 11.86 10.27 -3.63
N GLN A 221 11.92 9.04 -3.11
CA GLN A 221 12.95 8.63 -2.14
C GLN A 221 14.36 8.70 -2.73
N ILE A 222 14.55 8.26 -3.99
CA ILE A 222 15.84 8.37 -4.71
C ILE A 222 16.26 9.83 -4.81
N ARG A 223 15.34 10.70 -5.27
CA ARG A 223 15.62 12.15 -5.39
C ARG A 223 16.01 12.78 -4.06
N PHE A 224 15.32 12.41 -2.98
CA PHE A 224 15.65 12.88 -1.64
C PHE A 224 17.07 12.47 -1.23
N THR A 225 17.44 11.20 -1.44
CA THR A 225 18.79 10.71 -1.10
C THR A 225 19.88 11.34 -1.96
N ASP A 226 19.62 11.64 -3.23
CA ASP A 226 20.59 12.30 -4.11
C ASP A 226 20.84 13.77 -3.68
N GLN A 227 19.79 14.47 -3.27
CA GLN A 227 19.87 15.84 -2.76
C GLN A 227 20.62 15.91 -1.43
N GLU A 228 20.29 15.04 -0.48
CA GLU A 228 20.99 14.93 0.81
C GLU A 228 22.44 14.47 0.65
N GLY A 229 22.71 13.52 -0.25
CA GLY A 229 24.07 13.07 -0.57
C GLY A 229 24.94 14.21 -1.12
N THR A 230 24.36 15.03 -2.01
CA THR A 230 25.01 16.23 -2.54
C THR A 230 25.26 17.28 -1.45
N ALA A 231 24.29 17.50 -0.55
CA ALA A 231 24.43 18.43 0.57
C ALA A 231 25.53 17.98 1.56
N ARG A 232 25.59 16.68 1.91
CA ARG A 232 26.65 16.10 2.76
C ARG A 232 28.03 16.18 2.11
N TYR A 233 28.12 16.01 0.79
CA TYR A 233 29.36 16.18 0.03
C TYR A 233 29.86 17.63 0.01
N ILE A 234 28.96 18.61 -0.11
CA ILE A 234 29.32 20.04 -0.07
C ILE A 234 29.79 20.42 1.34
N VAL A 235 29.06 20.02 2.39
CA VAL A 235 29.43 20.32 3.79
C VAL A 235 30.78 19.71 4.16
N SER A 236 31.07 18.48 3.74
CA SER A 236 32.37 17.83 3.99
C SER A 236 33.55 18.45 3.21
N LYS A 237 33.28 19.10 2.06
CA LYS A 237 34.29 19.91 1.34
C LYS A 237 34.52 21.28 1.99
N THR A 238 33.48 21.94 2.48
CA THR A 238 33.61 23.22 3.20
C THR A 238 34.17 23.06 4.63
N ALA A 239 34.10 21.86 5.22
CA ALA A 239 34.70 21.55 6.52
C ALA A 239 36.19 21.16 6.44
N ARG A 240 36.80 21.12 5.25
CA ARG A 240 38.26 20.95 5.08
C ARG A 240 38.87 22.26 4.55
N ARG A 241 39.59 22.94 5.46
CA ARG A 241 40.34 24.23 5.40
C ARG A 241 39.50 25.45 5.80
N PRO A 242 39.96 26.25 6.80
CA PRO A 242 41.28 26.87 6.79
C PRO A 242 42.13 26.50 8.00
N ASP A 243 43.33 26.00 7.71
CA ASP A 243 44.59 26.23 8.45
C ASP A 243 45.69 25.73 7.51
N GLU A 244 45.88 26.53 6.45
CA GLU A 244 47.20 27.03 6.06
C GLU A 244 47.44 28.31 6.87
#